data_AF-A0A523W7T4-F1
#
_entry.id   AF-A0A523W7T4-F1
#
_cell.length_a   1.000
_cell.length_b   1.000
_cell.length_c   1.000
_cell.angle_alpha   90.00
_cell.angle_beta   90.00
_cell.angle_gamma   90.00
#
_symmetry.space_group_name_H-M   'P 1'
#
loop_
_entity.id
_entity.type
_entity.pdbx_description
1 polymer ?
#
loop_
_entity_poly.entity_id
_entity_poly.type
_entity_poly.pdbx_seq_one_letter_code
_entity_poly.pdbx_strand_id
1 'polypeptide(L)' 'MGDGVFYIYRMEKTCKRLWHAVLEQAIKDAHWDVAARAWFWSKNQGIGSFLWICSVLGLSPELIRRLLAKILEE' A
#
# COMPACT_ATOMS: atom_id res chain seq x y z
N MET A 1 -29.74 12.22 -13.02
CA MET A 1 -28.92 11.12 -12.48
C MET A 1 -27.50 11.29 -13.02
N GLY A 2 -26.59 11.92 -12.26
CA GLY A 2 -25.23 12.19 -12.73
C GLY A 2 -24.24 12.51 -11.61
N ASP A 3 -24.74 13.05 -10.49
CA ASP A 3 -23.87 13.53 -9.41
C ASP A 3 -23.29 12.41 -8.55
N GLY A 4 -24.09 11.39 -8.19
CA GLY A 4 -23.67 10.31 -7.28
C GLY A 4 -22.49 9.48 -7.80
N VAL A 5 -22.44 9.23 -9.11
CA VAL A 5 -21.36 8.47 -9.76
C VAL A 5 -20.06 9.28 -9.72
N PHE A 6 -20.10 10.58 -10.00
CA PHE A 6 -18.94 11.47 -9.94
C PHE A 6 -18.34 11.56 -8.52
N TYR A 7 -19.18 11.66 -7.48
CA TYR A 7 -18.72 11.67 -6.09
C TYR A 7 -18.03 10.36 -5.71
N ILE A 8 -18.57 9.21 -6.12
CA ILE A 8 -17.97 7.88 -5.85
C ILE A 8 -16.60 7.77 -6.52
N TYR A 9 -16.47 8.13 -7.81
CA TYR A 9 -15.18 8.11 -8.51
C TYR A 9 -14.14 9.05 -7.87
N ARG A 10 -14.57 10.24 -7.44
CA ARG A 10 -13.68 11.20 -6.77
C ARG A 10 -13.20 10.69 -5.41
N MET A 11 -14.08 10.04 -4.65
CA MET A 11 -13.73 9.42 -3.37
C MET A 11 -12.77 8.25 -3.57
N GLU A 12 -13.04 7.35 -4.52
CA GLU A 12 -12.17 6.22 -4.85
C GLU A 12 -10.76 6.69 -5.22
N LYS A 13 -10.66 7.73 -6.06
CA LYS A 13 -9.37 8.32 -6.47
C LYS A 13 -8.61 8.91 -5.28
N THR A 14 -9.31 9.60 -4.37
CA THR A 14 -8.70 10.18 -3.17
C THR A 14 -8.20 9.09 -2.22
N CYS A 15 -9.00 8.04 -2.01
CA CYS A 15 -8.61 6.89 -1.20
C CYS A 15 -7.37 6.19 -1.77
N LYS A 16 -7.33 5.93 -3.08
CA LYS A 16 -6.16 5.31 -3.73
C LYS A 16 -4.89 6.17 -3.56
N ARG A 17 -5.00 7.50 -3.67
CA ARG A 17 -3.86 8.41 -3.42
C ARG A 17 -3.34 8.32 -2.00
N LEU A 18 -4.23 8.25 -1.00
CA LEU A 18 -3.84 8.08 0.40
C LEU A 18 -3.06 6.78 0.60
N TRP A 19 -3.59 5.66 0.10
CA TRP A 19 -2.94 4.36 0.28
C TRP A 19 -1.63 4.23 -0.48
N HIS A 20 -1.50 4.92 -1.62
CA HIS A 20 -0.21 5.06 -2.31
C HIS A 20 0.82 5.78 -1.43
N ALA A 21 0.44 6.91 -0.81
CA ALA A 21 1.32 7.65 0.08
C ALA A 21 1.72 6.83 1.33
N VAL A 22 0.79 6.06 1.90
CA VAL A 22 1.07 5.14 3.01
C VAL A 22 2.10 4.08 2.59
N LEU A 23 1.92 3.47 1.40
CA LEU A 23 2.85 2.47 0.89
C LEU A 23 4.24 3.06 0.63
N GLU A 24 4.32 4.24 0.01
CA GLU A 24 5.59 4.96 -0.22
C GLU A 24 6.32 5.27 1.10
N GLN A 25 5.60 5.75 2.10
CA GLN A 25 6.18 6.06 3.41
C GLN A 25 6.68 4.78 4.09
N ALA A 26 5.91 3.69 4.06
CA ALA A 26 6.31 2.41 4.62
C ALA A 26 7.59 1.86 3.96
N ILE A 27 7.77 2.05 2.65
CA ILE A 27 9.00 1.63 1.93
C ILE A 27 10.21 2.43 2.42
N LYS A 28 10.05 3.74 2.63
CA LYS A 28 11.11 4.59 3.21
C LYS A 28 11.45 4.12 4.60
N ASP A 29 10.44 3.96 5.46
CA ASP A 29 10.61 3.57 6.85
C ASP A 29 11.28 2.19 7.00
N ALA A 30 11.00 1.25 6.08
CA ALA A 30 11.59 -0.08 6.09
C ALA A 30 13.13 -0.10 6.04
N HIS A 31 13.79 0.95 5.52
CA HIS A 31 15.25 1.01 5.52
C HIS A 31 15.83 1.00 6.94
N TRP A 32 15.22 1.74 7.87
CA TRP A 32 15.75 1.92 9.23
C TRP A 32 14.87 1.29 10.32
N ASP A 33 13.60 0.98 10.03
CA ASP A 33 12.66 0.41 10.99
C ASP A 33 12.34 -1.06 10.68
N VAL A 34 12.69 -1.93 11.63
CA VAL A 34 12.41 -3.37 11.58
C VAL A 34 10.90 -3.66 11.70
N ALA A 35 10.14 -2.83 12.41
CA ALA A 35 8.68 -2.96 12.50
C ALA A 35 8.02 -2.63 11.16
N ALA A 36 8.49 -1.58 10.48
CA ALA A 36 8.06 -1.26 9.12
C ALA A 36 8.38 -2.40 8.14
N ARG A 37 9.56 -3.02 8.24
CA ARG A 37 9.86 -4.26 7.48
C ARG A 37 8.87 -5.36 7.79
N ALA A 38 8.68 -5.72 9.07
CA ALA A 38 7.76 -6.77 9.48
C ALA A 38 6.33 -6.55 8.95
N TRP A 39 5.89 -5.30 8.81
CA TRP A 39 4.59 -4.96 8.24
C TRP A 39 4.39 -5.51 6.81
N PHE A 40 5.41 -5.46 5.94
CA PHE A 40 5.33 -6.02 4.58
C PHE A 40 5.19 -7.55 4.54
N TRP A 41 5.69 -8.26 5.55
CA TRP A 41 5.60 -9.73 5.66
C TRP A 41 4.43 -10.20 6.52
N SER A 42 3.65 -9.27 7.09
CA SER A 42 2.45 -9.59 7.86
C SER A 42 1.43 -10.35 7.00
N LYS A 43 0.77 -11.33 7.63
CA LYS A 43 -0.38 -12.06 7.05
C LYS A 43 -1.71 -11.34 7.30
N ASN A 44 -1.69 -10.17 7.93
CA ASN A 44 -2.89 -9.39 8.21
C ASN A 44 -3.57 -8.93 6.91
N GLN A 45 -4.88 -9.14 6.81
CA GLN A 45 -5.72 -8.73 5.67
C GLN A 45 -6.72 -7.61 6.04
N GLY A 46 -6.68 -7.12 7.28
CA GLY A 46 -7.54 -6.03 7.74
C GLY A 46 -7.27 -4.71 7.02
N ILE A 47 -8.22 -3.77 7.11
CA ILE A 47 -8.11 -2.43 6.50
C ILE A 47 -6.80 -1.76 6.95
N GLY A 48 -6.06 -1.21 5.98
CA GLY A 48 -4.77 -0.57 6.21
C GLY A 48 -3.58 -1.54 6.35
N SER A 49 -3.80 -2.86 6.25
CA SER A 49 -2.69 -3.81 6.12
C SER A 49 -2.04 -3.73 4.74
N PHE A 50 -0.80 -4.20 4.65
CA PHE A 50 -0.08 -4.27 3.38
C PHE A 50 -0.87 -5.05 2.30
N LEU A 51 -1.41 -6.23 2.65
CA LEU A 51 -2.18 -7.05 1.71
C LEU A 51 -3.46 -6.34 1.25
N TRP A 52 -4.15 -5.66 2.18
CA TRP A 52 -5.35 -4.89 1.85
C TRP A 52 -5.03 -3.70 0.94
N ILE A 53 -3.94 -2.97 1.24
CA ILE A 53 -3.48 -1.84 0.41
C ILE A 53 -3.13 -2.32 -1.00
N CYS A 54 -2.41 -3.43 -1.14
CA CYS A 54 -2.13 -4.03 -2.44
C CYS A 54 -3.42 -4.37 -3.22
N SER A 55 -4.42 -4.93 -2.56
CA SER A 55 -5.72 -5.20 -3.18
C SER A 55 -6.43 -3.93 -3.65
N VAL A 56 -6.45 -2.88 -2.83
CA VAL A 56 -7.07 -1.58 -3.18
C VAL A 56 -6.37 -0.88 -4.34
N LEU A 57 -5.04 -1.01 -4.41
CA LEU A 57 -4.22 -0.38 -5.45
C LEU A 57 -4.06 -1.25 -6.71
N GLY A 58 -4.50 -2.50 -6.69
CA GLY A 58 -4.29 -3.44 -7.80
C GLY A 58 -2.82 -3.85 -7.97
N LEU A 59 -2.04 -3.88 -6.89
CA LEU A 59 -0.63 -4.24 -6.87
C LEU A 59 -0.44 -5.69 -6.42
N SER A 60 0.59 -6.37 -6.94
CA SER A 60 1.00 -7.69 -6.43
C SER A 60 1.86 -7.54 -5.17
N PRO A 61 1.43 -8.10 -4.02
CA PRO A 61 2.23 -8.12 -2.80
C PRO A 61 3.61 -8.75 -2.99
N GLU A 62 3.69 -9.79 -3.82
CA GLU A 62 4.91 -10.55 -4.09
C GLU A 62 5.93 -9.71 -4.85
N LEU A 63 5.48 -8.91 -5.83
CA LEU A 63 6.34 -8.00 -6.56
C LEU A 63 6.91 -6.91 -5.64
N ILE A 64 6.07 -6.30 -4.80
CA ILE A 64 6.53 -5.26 -3.86
C ILE A 64 7.54 -5.82 -2.86
N ARG A 65 7.30 -7.02 -2.30
CA ARG A 65 8.26 -7.68 -1.40
C ARG A 65 9.60 -7.97 -2.07
N ARG A 66 9.59 -8.42 -3.32
CA ARG A 66 10.82 -8.65 -4.10
C ARG A 66 11.59 -7.36 -4.36
N LEU A 67 10.89 -6.28 -4.69
CA LEU A 67 11.51 -4.96 -4.88
C LEU A 67 12.10 -4.44 -3.57
N LEU A 68 11.34 -4.55 -2.48
CA LEU A 68 11.82 -4.14 -1.16
C LEU A 68 13.05 -4.95 -0.71
N ALA A 69 13.07 -6.26 -0.94
CA ALA A 69 14.25 -7.08 -0.64
C ALA A 69 15.50 -6.61 -1.39
N LYS A 70 15.37 -6.28 -2.68
CA LYS A 70 16.48 -5.73 -3.47
C LYS A 70 16.98 -4.39 -2.93
N ILE A 71 16.05 -3.50 -2.56
CA ILE A 71 16.38 -2.17 -2.01
C ILE A 71 17.13 -2.29 -0.68
N LEU A 72 16.80 -3.30 0.13
CA LEU A 72 17.43 -3.51 1.44
C LEU A 72 18.78 -4.25 1.37
N GLU A 73 19.14 -4.80 0.21
CA GLU A 73 20.45 -5.43 -0.05
C GLU A 73 21.51 -4.42 -0.55
N GLU A 74 21.07 -3.23 -0.98
CA GLU A 74 21.92 -2.09 -1.39
C GLU A 74 22.35 -1.23 -0.18
#